data_AF-A0A7R9DJY0-F1
#
_entry.id   AF-A0A7R9DJY0-F1
#
_cell.length_a   1.000
_cell.length_b   1.000
_cell.length_c   1.000
_cell.angle_alpha   90.00
_cell.angle_beta   90.00
_cell.angle_gamma   90.00
#
_symmetry.space_group_name_H-M   'P 1'
#
loop_
_entity.id
_entity.type
_entity.pdbx_description
1 polymer ?
#
loop_
_entity_poly.entity_id
_entity_poly.type
_entity_poly.pdbx_seq_one_letter_code
_entity_poly.pdbx_strand_id
1 'polypeptide(L)'
;MSSINLLVPTILHLIRDKEKLLHAIQLVVVDDMSCLEDKFSISLDAILARTRLQVSEPNQEMLKMLGFVTPILPPPFGAFSKLREFLDVRVEDDTSLFMSGTVRLVGVKGETDTDIQDRSYDRCYAYIRSVLSQRGSKVIIFTTNKELCDTLADSLGERARCTKNAHLFAPVYHSELKNRLHSLRDEDLRKGFLSGFLRVHAGMAPEERELVMASFHDGLAQVLIATPDLIWEKEMSQVHSLVFYDVGNSEECTALDMMKSLNRNIFRTSFGISNTVILTNHAKFDKYSSFIKEPPPLESDILSTPPDLLNTEISLGNVTSLKSACKWLTSTYWYVCVKSTSQTVKGDYFEEVEEVANSVILDTLKLLLSSGLVKYTSLDDISSTELGSIACSHSLSYENVVFLDNISKEAHTVGINDLAFILDVICRSPEFSKQETAQRLARALFKIHLSKKDSLMAGCCLQIAKVLECGQFELTKEPHQPVLIVEAVVRPIGVKLFSITTYVTPDFSWQEGVHSDSEECFWLWIEDSADKHIYNHTYFQLSKQQVISIK
;
A
#
# COMPACT_ATOMS: atom_id res chain seq x y z
N MET A 1 23.18 -11.95 14.56
CA MET A 1 21.74 -12.19 14.38
C MET A 1 21.34 -11.53 13.08
N SER A 2 20.92 -12.30 12.08
CA SER A 2 20.32 -11.75 10.86
C SER A 2 18.87 -11.38 11.16
N SER A 3 18.53 -10.10 11.04
CA SER A 3 17.14 -9.62 11.16
C SER A 3 16.50 -9.58 9.77
N ILE A 4 15.35 -10.22 9.61
CA ILE A 4 14.53 -10.11 8.40
C ILE A 4 13.47 -9.03 8.66
N ASN A 5 13.45 -7.98 7.85
CA ASN A 5 12.46 -6.91 7.94
C ASN A 5 11.51 -7.02 6.73
N LEU A 6 10.22 -7.21 7.00
CA LEU A 6 9.16 -7.16 5.99
C LEU A 6 8.66 -5.71 5.90
N LEU A 7 8.74 -5.12 4.71
CA LEU A 7 8.40 -3.71 4.47
C LEU A 7 7.52 -3.58 3.23
N VAL A 8 6.53 -2.70 3.30
CA VAL A 8 5.72 -2.31 2.14
C VAL A 8 6.50 -1.25 1.35
N PRO A 9 6.44 -1.23 0.00
CA PRO A 9 7.16 -0.24 -0.81
C PRO A 9 6.93 1.21 -0.36
N THR A 10 5.71 1.59 0.01
CA THR A 10 5.38 2.94 0.50
C THR A 10 6.00 3.32 1.84
N ILE A 11 6.57 2.38 2.59
CA ILE A 11 7.28 2.65 3.85
C ILE A 11 8.78 2.66 3.60
N LEU A 12 9.26 1.77 2.72
CA LEU A 12 10.68 1.60 2.44
C LEU A 12 11.30 2.87 1.84
N HIS A 13 10.56 3.66 1.05
CA HIS A 13 11.11 4.91 0.51
C HIS A 13 11.35 5.97 1.59
N LEU A 14 10.67 5.89 2.75
CA LEU A 14 10.75 6.85 3.86
C LEU A 14 11.82 6.52 4.90
N ILE A 15 12.52 5.38 4.78
CA ILE A 15 13.53 4.97 5.76
C ILE A 15 14.80 5.81 5.56
N ARG A 16 14.77 7.05 6.05
CA ARG A 16 15.92 7.96 6.16
C ARG A 16 16.61 7.85 7.51
N ASP A 17 15.81 7.81 8.58
CA ASP A 17 16.28 8.04 9.96
C ASP A 17 17.15 6.91 10.54
N LYS A 18 17.37 5.84 9.78
CA LYS A 18 18.28 4.77 10.14
C LYS A 18 19.27 4.56 9.01
N GLU A 19 20.11 5.56 8.72
CA GLU A 19 21.30 5.42 7.84
C GLU A 19 22.08 4.13 8.16
N LYS A 20 22.14 3.74 9.44
CA LYS A 20 22.76 2.48 9.89
C LYS A 20 22.09 1.21 9.37
N LEU A 21 20.79 1.22 9.11
CA LEU A 21 20.07 0.05 8.58
C LEU A 21 20.34 -0.13 7.09
N LEU A 22 20.34 0.94 6.29
CA LEU A 22 20.54 0.85 4.83
C LEU A 22 21.90 0.25 4.48
N HIS A 23 22.97 0.68 5.17
CA HIS A 23 24.32 0.13 5.00
C HIS A 23 24.46 -1.33 5.47
N ALA A 24 23.51 -1.84 6.25
CA ALA A 24 23.49 -3.22 6.73
C ALA A 24 22.64 -4.14 5.82
N ILE A 25 21.95 -3.60 4.81
CA ILE A 25 21.16 -4.40 3.88
C ILE A 25 22.12 -5.08 2.90
N GLN A 26 22.12 -6.41 2.91
CA GLN A 26 22.90 -7.23 1.98
C GLN A 26 22.02 -7.92 0.91
N LEU A 27 20.70 -7.97 1.13
CA LEU A 27 19.75 -8.61 0.25
C LEU A 27 18.44 -7.81 0.24
N VAL A 28 17.97 -7.44 -0.95
CA VAL A 28 16.62 -6.95 -1.20
C VAL A 28 15.84 -8.02 -1.96
N VAL A 29 14.71 -8.44 -1.40
CA VAL A 29 13.79 -9.38 -2.05
C VAL A 29 12.51 -8.64 -2.41
N VAL A 30 12.16 -8.65 -3.69
CA VAL A 30 10.88 -8.15 -4.18
C VAL A 30 10.02 -9.35 -4.56
N ASP A 31 9.01 -9.62 -3.73
CA ASP A 31 8.16 -10.81 -3.82
C ASP A 31 7.21 -10.80 -5.03
N ASP A 32 6.78 -9.63 -5.48
CA ASP A 32 5.93 -9.49 -6.66
C ASP A 32 6.29 -8.23 -7.47
N MET A 33 7.17 -8.43 -8.46
CA MET A 33 7.59 -7.40 -9.40
C MET A 33 6.50 -7.03 -10.42
N SER A 34 5.41 -7.80 -10.53
CA SER A 34 4.27 -7.41 -11.35
C SER A 34 3.54 -6.18 -10.79
N CYS A 35 3.83 -5.77 -9.56
CA CYS A 35 3.40 -4.49 -9.00
C CYS A 35 3.95 -3.27 -9.76
N LEU A 36 4.95 -3.44 -10.63
CA LEU A 36 5.38 -2.40 -11.56
C LEU A 36 4.27 -1.97 -12.52
N GLU A 37 3.22 -2.75 -12.74
CA GLU A 37 2.06 -2.33 -13.55
C GLU A 37 0.94 -1.64 -12.75
N ASP A 38 1.05 -1.58 -11.42
CA ASP A 38 0.00 -1.06 -10.53
C ASP A 38 0.29 0.38 -10.10
N LYS A 39 -0.61 0.97 -9.31
CA LYS A 39 -0.42 2.23 -8.58
C LYS A 39 0.82 2.27 -7.68
N PHE A 40 1.42 1.12 -7.39
CA PHE A 40 2.64 1.00 -6.57
C PHE A 40 3.93 1.02 -7.40
N SER A 41 3.81 1.04 -8.73
CA SER A 41 4.92 1.05 -9.68
C SER A 41 5.94 2.14 -9.39
N ILE A 42 5.43 3.34 -9.12
CA ILE A 42 6.19 4.56 -8.85
C ILE A 42 7.13 4.38 -7.65
N SER A 43 6.58 3.93 -6.51
CA SER A 43 7.36 3.74 -5.28
C SER A 43 8.37 2.62 -5.43
N LEU A 44 7.97 1.50 -6.05
CA LEU A 44 8.84 0.36 -6.23
C LEU A 44 10.02 0.71 -7.15
N ASP A 45 9.75 1.34 -8.31
CA ASP A 45 10.79 1.77 -9.24
C ASP A 45 11.78 2.73 -8.56
N ALA A 46 11.28 3.77 -7.87
CA ALA A 46 12.13 4.72 -7.15
C ALA A 46 13.02 4.04 -6.09
N ILE A 47 12.48 3.07 -5.34
CA ILE A 47 13.26 2.29 -4.36
C ILE A 47 14.35 1.47 -5.04
N LEU A 48 14.01 0.76 -6.11
CA LEU A 48 14.97 -0.11 -6.80
C LEU A 48 16.06 0.74 -7.48
N ALA A 49 15.70 1.86 -8.08
CA ALA A 49 16.63 2.85 -8.64
C ALA A 49 17.61 3.37 -7.58
N ARG A 50 17.08 3.81 -6.41
CA ARG A 50 17.90 4.26 -5.28
C ARG A 50 18.84 3.18 -4.77
N THR A 51 18.29 1.98 -4.62
CA THR A 51 19.03 0.80 -4.15
C THR A 51 20.22 0.53 -5.06
N ARG A 52 20.00 0.49 -6.39
CA ARG A 52 21.05 0.29 -7.40
C ARG A 52 22.14 1.37 -7.37
N LEU A 53 21.77 2.63 -7.16
CA LEU A 53 22.73 3.73 -7.08
C LEU A 53 23.65 3.61 -5.86
N GLN A 54 23.13 3.12 -4.73
CA GLN A 54 23.93 2.88 -3.52
C GLN A 54 24.94 1.73 -3.73
N VAL A 55 24.54 0.63 -4.38
CA VAL A 55 25.46 -0.49 -4.71
C VAL A 55 26.63 -0.05 -5.59
N SER A 56 26.42 0.98 -6.40
CA SER A 56 27.43 1.48 -7.34
C SER A 56 28.53 2.33 -6.67
N GLU A 57 28.48 2.54 -5.36
CA GLU A 57 29.51 3.26 -4.61
C GLU A 57 30.72 2.38 -4.25
N PRO A 58 31.96 2.90 -4.36
CA PRO A 58 33.20 2.09 -4.37
C PRO A 58 33.55 1.36 -3.06
N ASN A 59 32.76 1.48 -1.99
CA ASN A 59 33.03 0.92 -0.66
C ASN A 59 31.89 0.08 -0.07
N GLN A 60 30.82 -0.20 -0.82
CA GLN A 60 29.71 -1.03 -0.31
C GLN A 60 29.89 -2.52 -0.61
N GLU A 61 29.58 -3.38 0.37
CA GLU A 61 29.48 -4.83 0.16
C GLU A 61 28.43 -5.11 -0.93
N MET A 62 28.61 -6.18 -1.71
CA MET A 62 27.69 -6.51 -2.81
C MET A 62 26.26 -6.76 -2.29
N LEU A 63 25.41 -5.76 -2.43
CA LEU A 63 23.98 -5.91 -2.25
C LEU A 63 23.43 -6.79 -3.37
N LYS A 64 22.68 -7.82 -3.01
CA LYS A 64 21.96 -8.68 -3.97
C LYS A 64 20.50 -8.26 -4.06
N MET A 65 19.96 -8.29 -5.27
CA MET A 65 18.54 -8.06 -5.52
C MET A 65 17.94 -9.34 -6.09
N LEU A 66 16.84 -9.79 -5.50
CA LEU A 66 16.05 -10.93 -5.97
C LEU A 66 14.64 -10.45 -6.26
N GLY A 67 14.24 -10.47 -7.54
CA GLY A 67 12.89 -10.11 -7.96
C GLY A 67 12.13 -11.35 -8.40
N PHE A 68 10.94 -11.54 -7.87
CA PHE A 68 10.03 -12.60 -8.30
C PHE A 68 8.94 -12.01 -9.19
N VAL A 69 8.70 -12.65 -10.33
CA VAL A 69 7.57 -12.37 -11.22
C VAL A 69 6.75 -13.64 -11.31
N THR A 70 5.43 -13.51 -11.25
CA THR A 70 4.55 -14.68 -11.23
C THR A 70 3.62 -14.68 -12.45
N PRO A 71 4.10 -15.10 -13.64
CA PRO A 71 3.24 -15.19 -14.83
C PRO A 71 2.26 -16.36 -14.73
N ILE A 72 1.11 -16.26 -15.41
CA ILE A 72 0.07 -17.30 -15.41
C ILE A 72 0.54 -18.56 -16.15
N LEU A 73 1.25 -18.38 -17.26
CA LEU A 73 1.85 -19.44 -18.07
C LEU A 73 3.35 -19.20 -18.20
N PRO A 74 4.14 -20.23 -18.59
CA PRO A 74 5.53 -20.04 -18.98
C PRO A 74 5.65 -18.94 -20.03
N PRO A 75 6.31 -17.81 -19.71
CA PRO A 75 6.42 -16.70 -20.63
C PRO A 75 7.36 -17.07 -21.78
N PRO A 76 7.22 -16.44 -22.96
CA PRO A 76 8.19 -16.61 -24.02
C PRO A 76 9.58 -16.15 -23.56
N PHE A 77 10.63 -16.75 -24.13
CA PHE A 77 12.00 -16.36 -23.82
C PHE A 77 12.20 -14.86 -24.07
N GLY A 78 12.67 -14.14 -23.04
CA GLY A 78 12.92 -12.71 -23.13
C GLY A 78 11.74 -11.80 -22.80
N ALA A 79 10.57 -12.34 -22.40
CA ALA A 79 9.42 -11.54 -21.95
C ALA A 79 9.79 -10.51 -20.86
N PHE A 80 10.73 -10.86 -19.98
CA PHE A 80 11.23 -10.00 -18.89
C PHE A 80 12.66 -9.50 -19.13
N SER A 81 13.10 -9.40 -20.39
CA SER A 81 14.44 -8.92 -20.76
C SER A 81 14.76 -7.52 -20.23
N LYS A 82 13.79 -6.59 -20.28
CA LYS A 82 13.90 -5.24 -19.70
C LYS A 82 14.14 -5.30 -18.19
N LEU A 83 13.38 -6.14 -17.48
CA LEU A 83 13.53 -6.33 -16.03
C LEU A 83 14.88 -6.95 -15.68
N ARG A 84 15.34 -7.89 -16.51
CA ARG A 84 16.66 -8.52 -16.38
C ARG A 84 17.80 -7.50 -16.55
N GLU A 85 17.72 -6.62 -17.55
CA GLU A 85 18.67 -5.50 -17.72
C GLU A 85 18.64 -4.55 -16.52
N PHE A 86 17.43 -4.23 -16.04
CA PHE A 86 17.26 -3.33 -14.90
C PHE A 86 17.87 -3.89 -13.61
N LEU A 87 17.66 -5.17 -13.31
CA LEU A 87 18.21 -5.80 -12.11
C LEU A 87 19.67 -6.29 -12.25
N ASP A 88 20.28 -6.11 -13.44
CA ASP A 88 21.61 -6.64 -13.76
C ASP A 88 21.72 -8.17 -13.54
N VAL A 89 20.66 -8.91 -13.89
CA VAL A 89 20.58 -10.37 -13.72
C VAL A 89 21.18 -11.07 -14.93
N ARG A 90 22.10 -12.03 -14.71
CA ARG A 90 22.64 -12.84 -15.80
C ARG A 90 21.58 -13.79 -16.33
N VAL A 91 21.64 -14.12 -17.62
CA VAL A 91 20.69 -15.06 -18.25
C VAL A 91 20.69 -16.43 -17.56
N GLU A 92 21.84 -16.87 -17.03
CA GLU A 92 22.00 -18.14 -16.31
C GLU A 92 21.32 -18.15 -14.93
N ASP A 93 21.16 -16.98 -14.33
CA ASP A 93 20.53 -16.79 -13.01
C ASP A 93 19.00 -16.58 -13.13
N ASP A 94 18.50 -16.38 -14.35
CA ASP A 94 17.07 -16.29 -14.65
C ASP A 94 16.45 -17.69 -14.61
N THR A 95 15.88 -18.03 -13.46
CA THR A 95 15.27 -19.33 -13.20
C THR A 95 13.75 -19.20 -13.15
N SER A 96 13.06 -20.17 -13.74
CA SER A 96 11.60 -20.22 -13.71
C SER A 96 11.12 -21.53 -13.12
N LEU A 97 10.22 -21.44 -12.15
CA LEU A 97 9.56 -22.59 -11.53
C LEU A 97 8.10 -22.60 -11.99
N PHE A 98 7.66 -23.72 -12.58
CA PHE A 98 6.29 -23.87 -13.04
C PHE A 98 5.62 -25.05 -12.34
N MET A 99 4.46 -24.77 -11.76
CA MET A 99 3.55 -25.79 -11.25
C MET A 99 2.57 -26.19 -12.37
N SER A 100 2.18 -27.46 -12.40
CA SER A 100 1.21 -27.94 -13.40
C SER A 100 -0.20 -27.47 -13.03
N GLY A 101 -0.86 -26.76 -13.95
CA GLY A 101 -2.23 -26.28 -13.78
C GLY A 101 -2.95 -26.16 -15.12
N THR A 102 -4.28 -26.13 -15.08
CA THR A 102 -5.09 -25.81 -16.26
C THR A 102 -5.92 -24.56 -16.02
N VAL A 103 -5.85 -23.62 -16.96
CA VAL A 103 -6.67 -22.42 -16.98
C VAL A 103 -7.62 -22.51 -18.17
N ARG A 104 -8.93 -22.45 -17.92
CA ARG A 104 -9.96 -22.44 -18.95
C ARG A 104 -10.69 -21.11 -18.95
N LEU A 105 -10.50 -20.32 -20.00
CA LEU A 105 -11.25 -19.10 -20.23
C LEU A 105 -12.58 -19.41 -20.94
N VAL A 106 -13.66 -18.81 -20.47
CA VAL A 106 -15.02 -19.02 -20.97
C VAL A 106 -15.70 -17.68 -21.19
N GLY A 107 -15.87 -17.32 -22.47
CA GLY A 107 -16.68 -16.17 -22.88
C GLY A 107 -18.18 -16.52 -22.85
N VAL A 108 -18.96 -15.75 -22.11
CA VAL A 108 -20.41 -15.87 -21.99
C VAL A 108 -21.08 -14.84 -22.90
N LYS A 109 -21.96 -15.31 -23.79
CA LYS A 109 -22.74 -14.46 -24.71
C LYS A 109 -24.11 -14.18 -24.09
N GLY A 110 -24.56 -12.94 -24.18
CA GLY A 110 -25.90 -12.51 -23.78
C GLY A 110 -26.30 -11.21 -24.46
N GLU A 111 -27.58 -10.86 -24.38
CA GLU A 111 -28.15 -9.65 -24.99
C GLU A 111 -27.96 -8.40 -24.11
N THR A 112 -28.02 -8.58 -22.79
CA THR A 112 -27.83 -7.54 -21.77
C THR A 112 -26.81 -8.01 -20.73
N ASP A 113 -26.23 -7.08 -19.97
CA ASP A 113 -25.30 -7.44 -18.88
C ASP A 113 -25.94 -8.35 -17.83
N THR A 114 -27.24 -8.18 -17.58
CA THR A 114 -28.03 -9.05 -16.69
C THR A 114 -28.19 -10.47 -17.25
N ASP A 115 -28.41 -10.63 -18.56
CA ASP A 115 -28.47 -11.95 -19.23
C ASP A 115 -27.10 -12.63 -19.21
N ILE A 116 -26.02 -11.86 -19.42
CA ILE A 116 -24.64 -12.37 -19.31
C ILE A 116 -24.36 -12.83 -17.88
N GLN A 117 -24.78 -12.08 -16.87
CA GLN A 117 -24.65 -12.42 -15.46
C GLN A 117 -25.38 -13.72 -15.12
N ASP A 118 -26.66 -13.83 -15.47
CA ASP A 118 -27.46 -15.00 -15.16
C ASP A 118 -26.93 -16.27 -15.84
N ARG A 119 -26.56 -16.18 -17.12
CA ARG A 119 -25.91 -17.30 -17.85
C ARG A 119 -24.55 -17.67 -17.27
N SER A 120 -23.81 -16.70 -16.76
CA SER A 120 -22.53 -16.96 -16.08
C SER A 120 -22.77 -17.73 -14.77
N TYR A 121 -23.81 -17.39 -14.03
CA TYR A 121 -24.21 -18.10 -12.81
C TYR A 121 -24.68 -19.52 -13.11
N ASP A 122 -25.43 -19.74 -14.20
CA ASP A 122 -25.81 -21.08 -14.66
C ASP A 122 -24.61 -21.96 -14.98
N ARG A 123 -23.63 -21.42 -15.72
CA ARG A 123 -22.39 -22.13 -16.05
C ARG A 123 -21.56 -22.43 -14.80
N CYS A 124 -21.45 -21.46 -13.90
CA CYS A 124 -20.79 -21.62 -12.61
C CYS A 124 -21.43 -22.75 -11.80
N TYR A 125 -22.76 -22.73 -11.64
CA TYR A 125 -23.51 -23.75 -10.94
C TYR A 125 -23.33 -25.15 -11.55
N ALA A 126 -23.43 -25.27 -12.88
CA ALA A 126 -23.24 -26.53 -13.58
C ALA A 126 -21.82 -27.10 -13.38
N TYR A 127 -20.81 -26.23 -13.39
CA TYR A 127 -19.43 -26.62 -13.14
C TYR A 127 -19.23 -27.09 -11.70
N ILE A 128 -19.68 -26.32 -10.70
CA ILE A 128 -19.55 -26.70 -9.29
C ILE A 128 -20.20 -28.07 -9.05
N ARG A 129 -21.41 -28.28 -9.58
CA ARG A 129 -22.10 -29.57 -9.47
C ARG A 129 -21.28 -30.73 -10.05
N SER A 130 -20.62 -30.51 -11.19
CA SER A 130 -19.76 -31.53 -11.80
C SER A 130 -18.52 -31.84 -10.97
N VAL A 131 -17.96 -30.83 -10.30
CA VAL A 131 -16.77 -30.96 -9.45
C VAL A 131 -17.13 -31.63 -8.13
N LEU A 132 -18.18 -31.18 -7.44
CA LEU A 132 -18.58 -31.73 -6.13
C LEU A 132 -19.14 -33.16 -6.20
N SER A 133 -19.44 -33.65 -7.41
CA SER A 133 -19.73 -35.07 -7.62
C SER A 133 -18.50 -35.96 -7.37
N GLN A 134 -17.30 -35.39 -7.38
CA GLN A 134 -16.05 -36.06 -7.04
C GLN A 134 -15.80 -35.96 -5.53
N ARG A 135 -15.40 -37.08 -4.91
CA ARG A 135 -15.21 -37.13 -3.45
C ARG A 135 -14.01 -36.28 -3.03
N GLY A 136 -14.22 -35.40 -2.06
CA GLY A 136 -13.17 -34.59 -1.45
C GLY A 136 -12.84 -33.30 -2.19
N SER A 137 -13.49 -33.04 -3.34
CA SER A 137 -13.28 -31.80 -4.07
C SER A 137 -13.90 -30.60 -3.36
N LYS A 138 -13.22 -29.46 -3.46
CA LYS A 138 -13.68 -28.16 -2.96
C LYS A 138 -13.63 -27.13 -4.08
N VAL A 139 -14.45 -26.11 -3.97
CA VAL A 139 -14.52 -25.02 -4.93
C VAL A 139 -14.36 -23.68 -4.24
N ILE A 140 -13.46 -22.86 -4.77
CA ILE A 140 -13.32 -21.46 -4.40
C ILE A 140 -13.78 -20.61 -5.58
N ILE A 141 -14.61 -19.61 -5.33
CA ILE A 141 -15.10 -18.67 -6.32
C ILE A 141 -14.61 -17.28 -5.95
N PHE A 142 -13.89 -16.64 -6.87
CA PHE A 142 -13.38 -15.30 -6.70
C PHE A 142 -14.30 -14.28 -7.36
N THR A 143 -14.72 -13.30 -6.57
CA THR A 143 -15.53 -12.16 -7.01
C THR A 143 -14.77 -10.86 -6.79
N THR A 144 -15.02 -9.85 -7.61
CA THR A 144 -14.30 -8.57 -7.54
C THR A 144 -14.70 -7.73 -6.33
N ASN A 145 -15.96 -7.83 -5.90
CA ASN A 145 -16.48 -7.03 -4.79
C ASN A 145 -17.46 -7.83 -3.91
N LYS A 146 -17.88 -7.20 -2.80
CA LYS A 146 -18.85 -7.75 -1.85
C LYS A 146 -20.21 -8.01 -2.49
N GLU A 147 -20.73 -7.06 -3.27
CA GLU A 147 -22.05 -7.16 -3.87
C GLU A 147 -22.18 -8.38 -4.79
N LEU A 148 -21.15 -8.64 -5.61
CA LEU A 148 -21.08 -9.81 -6.46
C LEU A 148 -20.94 -11.11 -5.64
N CYS A 149 -20.19 -11.07 -4.53
CA CYS A 149 -20.07 -12.20 -3.60
C CYS A 149 -21.45 -12.60 -3.05
N ASP A 150 -22.22 -11.62 -2.59
CA ASP A 150 -23.53 -11.84 -1.95
C ASP A 150 -24.58 -12.30 -2.97
N THR A 151 -24.70 -11.58 -4.08
CA THR A 151 -25.65 -11.90 -5.15
C THR A 151 -25.40 -13.28 -5.75
N LEU A 152 -24.13 -13.65 -5.97
CA LEU A 152 -23.79 -14.98 -6.48
C LEU A 152 -24.14 -16.08 -5.47
N ALA A 153 -23.81 -15.90 -4.18
CA ALA A 153 -24.10 -16.89 -3.15
C ALA A 153 -25.60 -17.22 -3.08
N ASP A 154 -26.43 -16.19 -3.07
CA ASP A 154 -27.89 -16.32 -2.98
C ASP A 154 -28.44 -16.99 -4.25
N SER A 155 -27.95 -16.58 -5.42
CA SER A 155 -28.38 -17.11 -6.73
C SER A 155 -27.97 -18.58 -6.94
N LEU A 156 -26.80 -18.99 -6.43
CA LEU A 156 -26.38 -20.41 -6.44
C LEU A 156 -27.21 -21.24 -5.45
N GLY A 157 -27.49 -20.70 -4.27
CA GLY A 157 -28.35 -21.32 -3.27
C GLY A 157 -29.77 -21.57 -3.77
N GLU A 158 -30.35 -20.62 -4.51
CA GLU A 158 -31.66 -20.76 -5.15
C GLU A 158 -31.66 -21.84 -6.23
N ARG A 159 -30.65 -21.84 -7.13
CA ARG A 159 -30.48 -22.89 -8.15
C ARG A 159 -30.35 -24.29 -7.54
N ALA A 160 -29.63 -24.42 -6.42
CA ALA A 160 -29.50 -25.68 -5.70
C ALA A 160 -30.85 -26.21 -5.19
N ARG A 161 -31.72 -25.31 -4.71
CA ARG A 161 -33.09 -25.64 -4.27
C ARG A 161 -33.99 -26.01 -5.45
N CYS A 162 -34.03 -25.16 -6.49
CA CYS A 162 -34.88 -25.36 -7.66
C CYS A 162 -34.55 -26.64 -8.43
N THR A 163 -33.27 -27.02 -8.51
CA THR A 163 -32.82 -28.25 -9.19
C THR A 163 -32.80 -29.49 -8.28
N LYS A 164 -33.26 -29.38 -7.02
CA LYS A 164 -33.28 -30.45 -6.01
C LYS A 164 -31.91 -31.07 -5.67
N ASN A 165 -30.84 -30.29 -5.85
CA ASN A 165 -29.46 -30.70 -5.61
C ASN A 165 -28.86 -30.11 -4.33
N ALA A 166 -29.66 -29.48 -3.46
CA ALA A 166 -29.20 -28.85 -2.22
C ALA A 166 -28.38 -29.81 -1.31
N HIS A 167 -28.67 -31.10 -1.36
CA HIS A 167 -27.94 -32.13 -0.61
C HIS A 167 -26.46 -32.27 -1.00
N LEU A 168 -26.08 -31.85 -2.22
CA LEU A 168 -24.67 -31.86 -2.69
C LEU A 168 -23.84 -30.74 -2.06
N PHE A 169 -24.49 -29.67 -1.63
CA PHE A 169 -23.85 -28.48 -1.07
C PHE A 169 -23.97 -28.44 0.46
N ALA A 170 -24.93 -29.19 1.01
CA ALA A 170 -25.22 -29.20 2.43
C ALA A 170 -23.94 -29.48 3.25
N PRO A 171 -23.68 -28.68 4.31
CA PRO A 171 -22.48 -28.85 5.12
C PRO A 171 -22.54 -30.19 5.86
N VAL A 172 -21.36 -30.70 6.22
CA VAL A 172 -21.27 -31.93 7.02
C VAL A 172 -21.73 -31.61 8.44
N TYR A 173 -22.97 -32.00 8.77
CA TYR A 173 -23.60 -31.64 10.05
C TYR A 173 -23.08 -32.51 11.20
N HIS A 174 -22.11 -31.97 11.94
CA HIS A 174 -21.57 -32.57 13.15
C HIS A 174 -21.59 -31.58 14.34
N SER A 175 -21.31 -32.07 15.55
CA SER A 175 -21.26 -31.26 16.78
C SER A 175 -20.36 -30.03 16.65
N GLU A 176 -19.29 -30.15 15.86
CA GLU A 176 -18.35 -29.07 15.59
C GLU A 176 -18.98 -27.92 14.79
N LEU A 177 -19.70 -28.20 13.72
CA LEU A 177 -20.43 -27.18 12.96
C LEU A 177 -21.45 -26.47 13.84
N LYS A 178 -22.14 -27.21 14.72
CA LYS A 178 -23.11 -26.61 15.66
C LYS A 178 -22.43 -25.59 16.56
N ASN A 179 -21.26 -25.90 17.13
CA ASN A 179 -20.52 -24.96 17.98
C ASN A 179 -20.10 -23.71 17.19
N ARG A 180 -19.57 -23.88 15.97
CA ARG A 180 -19.18 -22.77 15.10
C ARG A 180 -20.36 -21.89 14.69
N LEU A 181 -21.54 -22.48 14.46
CA LEU A 181 -22.75 -21.73 14.16
C LEU A 181 -23.25 -20.88 15.35
N HIS A 182 -22.98 -21.27 16.60
CA HIS A 182 -23.36 -20.48 17.78
C HIS A 182 -22.43 -19.28 18.02
N SER A 183 -21.19 -19.32 17.51
CA SER A 183 -20.24 -18.21 17.62
C SER A 183 -20.45 -17.11 16.58
N LEU A 184 -21.17 -17.40 15.48
CA LEU A 184 -21.49 -16.41 14.45
C LEU A 184 -22.58 -15.45 14.93
N ARG A 185 -22.35 -14.15 14.77
CA ARG A 185 -23.35 -13.12 15.09
C ARG A 185 -24.18 -12.76 13.87
N ASP A 186 -23.57 -12.81 12.70
CA ASP A 186 -24.24 -12.52 11.44
C ASP A 186 -25.16 -13.68 10.98
N GLU A 187 -26.45 -13.38 10.88
CA GLU A 187 -27.48 -14.32 10.43
C GLU A 187 -27.35 -14.71 8.95
N ASP A 188 -26.83 -13.82 8.08
CA ASP A 188 -26.66 -14.10 6.66
C ASP A 188 -25.45 -15.01 6.42
N LEU A 189 -24.39 -14.89 7.23
CA LEU A 189 -23.33 -15.89 7.28
C LEU A 189 -23.89 -17.25 7.73
N ARG A 190 -24.71 -17.26 8.79
CA ARG A 190 -25.34 -18.50 9.30
C ARG A 190 -26.20 -19.18 8.23
N LYS A 191 -26.97 -18.42 7.46
CA LYS A 191 -27.73 -18.94 6.30
C LYS A 191 -26.81 -19.50 5.21
N GLY A 192 -25.71 -18.82 4.91
CA GLY A 192 -24.70 -19.27 3.95
C GLY A 192 -24.07 -20.61 4.33
N PHE A 193 -23.74 -20.78 5.62
CA PHE A 193 -23.28 -22.06 6.13
C PHE A 193 -24.31 -23.18 5.93
N LEU A 194 -25.59 -22.93 6.26
CA LEU A 194 -26.65 -23.92 6.13
C LEU A 194 -26.96 -24.26 4.66
N SER A 195 -26.78 -23.30 3.74
CA SER A 195 -26.96 -23.53 2.30
C SER A 195 -25.76 -24.20 1.64
N GLY A 196 -24.58 -24.19 2.29
CA GLY A 196 -23.34 -24.75 1.75
C GLY A 196 -22.48 -23.76 0.97
N PHE A 197 -22.91 -22.50 0.88
CA PHE A 197 -22.23 -21.44 0.13
C PHE A 197 -21.66 -20.42 1.11
N LEU A 198 -20.39 -20.61 1.47
CA LEU A 198 -19.68 -19.72 2.38
C LEU A 198 -19.27 -18.43 1.68
N ARG A 199 -19.20 -17.32 2.42
CA ARG A 199 -18.87 -15.98 1.92
C ARG A 199 -17.74 -15.36 2.73
N VAL A 200 -16.75 -14.75 2.06
CA VAL A 200 -15.63 -14.03 2.68
C VAL A 200 -15.33 -12.72 1.93
N HIS A 201 -15.55 -11.58 2.56
CA HIS A 201 -15.26 -10.25 2.00
C HIS A 201 -14.69 -9.28 3.05
N ALA A 202 -14.14 -8.15 2.63
CA ALA A 202 -13.31 -7.30 3.49
C ALA A 202 -14.12 -6.64 4.63
N GLY A 203 -15.42 -6.45 4.44
CA GLY A 203 -16.32 -5.92 5.46
C GLY A 203 -16.75 -6.90 6.56
N MET A 204 -16.13 -8.08 6.69
CA MET A 204 -16.41 -9.04 7.77
C MET A 204 -15.53 -8.80 8.99
N ALA A 205 -16.05 -9.10 10.17
CA ALA A 205 -15.23 -9.11 11.39
C ALA A 205 -14.08 -10.13 11.25
N PRO A 206 -12.85 -9.80 11.68
CA PRO A 206 -11.70 -10.69 11.55
C PRO A 206 -11.95 -12.10 12.12
N GLU A 207 -12.65 -12.19 13.26
CA GLU A 207 -12.95 -13.46 13.94
C GLU A 207 -13.94 -14.33 13.14
N GLU A 208 -14.98 -13.71 12.56
CA GLU A 208 -15.97 -14.42 11.73
C GLU A 208 -15.35 -14.87 10.42
N ARG A 209 -14.50 -14.01 9.83
CA ARG A 209 -13.69 -14.29 8.64
C ARG A 209 -12.83 -15.53 8.87
N GLU A 210 -12.19 -15.63 10.03
CA GLU A 210 -11.35 -16.76 10.42
C GLU A 210 -12.15 -18.05 10.59
N LEU A 211 -13.28 -17.96 11.26
CA LEU A 211 -14.15 -19.10 11.46
C LEU A 211 -14.66 -19.70 10.13
N VAL A 212 -15.04 -18.86 9.17
CA VAL A 212 -15.53 -19.28 7.85
C VAL A 212 -14.45 -20.01 7.07
N MET A 213 -13.24 -19.44 7.02
CA MET A 213 -12.12 -20.07 6.32
C MET A 213 -11.65 -21.36 6.97
N ALA A 214 -11.58 -21.42 8.30
CA ALA A 214 -11.28 -22.65 9.02
C ALA A 214 -12.33 -23.73 8.71
N SER A 215 -13.61 -23.37 8.65
CA SER A 215 -14.68 -24.33 8.34
C SER A 215 -14.59 -24.89 6.91
N PHE A 216 -14.21 -24.05 5.94
CA PHE A 216 -13.91 -24.50 4.58
C PHE A 216 -12.67 -25.40 4.53
N HIS A 217 -11.61 -25.03 5.24
CA HIS A 217 -10.38 -25.82 5.39
C HIS A 217 -10.66 -27.22 5.93
N ASP A 218 -11.45 -27.30 6.99
CA ASP A 218 -11.77 -28.55 7.67
C ASP A 218 -12.77 -29.42 6.86
N GLY A 219 -13.26 -28.90 5.74
CA GLY A 219 -14.17 -29.62 4.84
C GLY A 219 -15.61 -29.68 5.33
N LEU A 220 -15.98 -28.84 6.30
CA LEU A 220 -17.36 -28.72 6.78
C LEU A 220 -18.28 -28.16 5.69
N ALA A 221 -17.75 -27.34 4.80
CA ALA A 221 -18.41 -26.88 3.57
C ALA A 221 -17.43 -26.96 2.39
N GLN A 222 -17.99 -27.14 1.19
CA GLN A 222 -17.19 -27.40 -0.01
C GLN A 222 -17.14 -26.21 -0.98
N VAL A 223 -17.95 -25.17 -0.79
CA VAL A 223 -17.98 -23.99 -1.66
C VAL A 223 -17.70 -22.73 -0.84
N LEU A 224 -16.68 -21.98 -1.26
CA LEU A 224 -16.31 -20.69 -0.70
C LEU A 224 -16.35 -19.62 -1.79
N ILE A 225 -17.04 -18.53 -1.54
CA ILE A 225 -17.11 -17.35 -2.39
C ILE A 225 -16.38 -16.23 -1.68
N ALA A 226 -15.39 -15.63 -2.32
CA ALA A 226 -14.53 -14.68 -1.65
C ALA A 226 -13.95 -13.60 -2.57
N THR A 227 -13.65 -12.45 -1.98
CA THR A 227 -12.81 -11.45 -2.64
C THR A 227 -11.32 -11.87 -2.55
N PRO A 228 -10.50 -11.70 -3.61
CA PRO A 228 -9.14 -12.25 -3.71
C PRO A 228 -8.19 -11.99 -2.53
N ASP A 229 -8.32 -10.88 -1.83
CA ASP A 229 -7.38 -10.41 -0.80
C ASP A 229 -7.49 -11.08 0.57
N LEU A 230 -8.44 -12.00 0.74
CA LEU A 230 -8.83 -12.43 2.09
C LEU A 230 -8.60 -13.91 2.37
N ILE A 231 -8.13 -14.68 1.39
CA ILE A 231 -7.94 -16.12 1.56
C ILE A 231 -6.49 -16.41 1.93
N TRP A 232 -6.27 -17.24 2.95
CA TRP A 232 -4.96 -17.53 3.55
C TRP A 232 -4.06 -18.49 2.74
N GLU A 233 -2.79 -18.53 3.15
CA GLU A 233 -1.73 -19.45 2.70
C GLU A 233 -1.78 -20.80 3.45
N LYS A 234 -2.92 -21.51 3.39
CA LYS A 234 -2.97 -22.91 3.86
C LYS A 234 -3.06 -23.85 2.67
N GLU A 235 -2.19 -24.86 2.66
CA GLU A 235 -2.18 -25.90 1.63
C GLU A 235 -3.48 -26.71 1.63
N MET A 236 -4.00 -27.01 0.44
CA MET A 236 -5.25 -27.74 0.25
C MET A 236 -5.14 -28.73 -0.92
N SER A 237 -5.60 -29.96 -0.73
CA SER A 237 -5.74 -30.91 -1.83
C SER A 237 -7.07 -30.76 -2.57
N GLN A 238 -7.07 -30.93 -3.90
CA GLN A 238 -8.27 -31.06 -4.75
C GLN A 238 -9.20 -29.82 -4.77
N VAL A 239 -8.61 -28.63 -4.89
CA VAL A 239 -9.36 -27.37 -5.02
C VAL A 239 -9.52 -26.99 -6.49
N HIS A 240 -10.75 -26.71 -6.90
CA HIS A 240 -11.08 -26.06 -8.16
C HIS A 240 -11.38 -24.59 -7.92
N SER A 241 -10.96 -23.73 -8.84
CA SER A 241 -11.17 -22.29 -8.72
C SER A 241 -12.05 -21.78 -9.86
N LEU A 242 -12.99 -20.90 -9.54
CA LEU A 242 -13.70 -20.10 -10.54
C LEU A 242 -13.42 -18.64 -10.28
N VAL A 243 -13.27 -17.86 -11.35
CA VAL A 243 -13.10 -16.42 -11.25
C VAL A 243 -14.07 -15.72 -12.19
N PHE A 244 -14.73 -14.69 -11.68
CA PHE A 244 -15.62 -13.83 -12.45
C PHE A 244 -14.91 -12.52 -12.80
N TYR A 245 -14.77 -12.25 -14.10
CA TYR A 245 -14.30 -10.96 -14.61
C TYR A 245 -15.36 -10.34 -15.49
N ASP A 246 -15.75 -9.12 -15.17
CA ASP A 246 -16.62 -8.28 -16.01
C ASP A 246 -17.99 -8.93 -16.23
N VAL A 247 -18.56 -9.40 -15.12
CA VAL A 247 -19.86 -10.05 -15.04
C VAL A 247 -20.71 -9.31 -13.99
N GLY A 248 -21.86 -8.79 -14.42
CA GLY A 248 -22.71 -7.94 -13.58
C GLY A 248 -22.06 -6.58 -13.32
N ASN A 249 -22.27 -6.02 -12.13
CA ASN A 249 -21.71 -4.71 -11.73
C ASN A 249 -20.23 -4.80 -11.28
N SER A 250 -19.44 -5.73 -11.84
CA SER A 250 -18.02 -5.83 -11.52
C SER A 250 -17.21 -4.83 -12.32
N GLU A 251 -16.25 -4.17 -11.66
CA GLU A 251 -15.22 -3.38 -12.33
C GLU A 251 -14.38 -4.25 -13.28
N GLU A 252 -13.75 -3.59 -14.25
CA GLU A 252 -12.92 -4.25 -15.25
C GLU A 252 -11.66 -4.85 -14.62
N CYS A 253 -11.49 -6.17 -14.74
CA CYS A 253 -10.31 -6.84 -14.20
C CYS A 253 -9.05 -6.45 -14.98
N THR A 254 -8.01 -5.99 -14.26
CA THR A 254 -6.68 -5.77 -14.84
C THR A 254 -5.94 -7.09 -15.05
N ALA A 255 -4.87 -7.08 -15.85
CA ALA A 255 -4.01 -8.25 -16.01
C ALA A 255 -3.35 -8.66 -14.68
N LEU A 256 -2.97 -7.68 -13.86
CA LEU A 256 -2.39 -7.92 -12.54
C LEU A 256 -3.39 -8.58 -11.58
N ASP A 257 -4.64 -8.12 -11.54
CA ASP A 257 -5.69 -8.75 -10.71
C ASP A 257 -5.93 -10.21 -11.13
N MET A 258 -5.86 -10.45 -12.44
CA MET A 258 -5.95 -11.79 -13.02
C MET A 258 -4.76 -12.66 -12.61
N MET A 259 -3.54 -12.13 -12.67
CA MET A 259 -2.34 -12.83 -12.22
C MET A 259 -2.41 -13.13 -10.72
N LYS A 260 -2.68 -12.14 -9.87
CA LYS A 260 -2.79 -12.28 -8.40
C LYS A 260 -3.82 -13.34 -8.01
N SER A 261 -5.02 -13.30 -8.59
CA SER A 261 -6.07 -14.27 -8.29
C SER A 261 -5.73 -15.67 -8.77
N LEU A 262 -5.14 -15.84 -9.95
CA LEU A 262 -4.75 -17.15 -10.47
C LEU A 262 -3.57 -17.76 -9.69
N ASN A 263 -2.54 -16.98 -9.43
CA ASN A 263 -1.34 -17.41 -8.72
C ASN A 263 -1.65 -17.86 -7.29
N ARG A 264 -2.43 -17.07 -6.54
CA ARG A 264 -2.88 -17.45 -5.18
C ARG A 264 -3.62 -18.80 -5.15
N ASN A 265 -4.18 -19.26 -6.26
CA ASN A 265 -4.84 -20.56 -6.36
C ASN A 265 -3.90 -21.70 -6.78
N ILE A 266 -2.97 -21.44 -7.70
CA ILE A 266 -2.04 -22.45 -8.23
C ILE A 266 -1.08 -22.94 -7.13
N PHE A 267 -0.63 -22.06 -6.23
CA PHE A 267 0.31 -22.42 -5.14
C PHE A 267 -0.34 -23.20 -3.98
N ARG A 268 -1.65 -23.41 -3.97
CA ARG A 268 -2.35 -24.08 -2.86
C ARG A 268 -2.43 -25.59 -2.97
N THR A 269 -2.18 -26.17 -4.14
CA THR A 269 -2.26 -27.63 -4.34
C THR A 269 -0.88 -28.26 -4.30
N SER A 270 -0.52 -28.86 -3.16
CA SER A 270 0.85 -29.35 -2.89
C SER A 270 1.37 -30.32 -3.97
N PHE A 271 0.50 -31.05 -4.68
CA PHE A 271 0.89 -32.03 -5.71
C PHE A 271 -0.18 -32.29 -6.79
N GLY A 272 -1.08 -31.33 -7.06
CA GLY A 272 -2.24 -31.53 -7.97
C GLY A 272 -2.30 -30.52 -9.10
N ILE A 273 -2.96 -30.89 -10.21
CA ILE A 273 -3.31 -29.95 -11.28
C ILE A 273 -4.40 -29.01 -10.74
N SER A 274 -4.05 -27.75 -10.48
CA SER A 274 -5.06 -26.74 -10.16
C SER A 274 -5.92 -26.50 -11.39
N ASN A 275 -7.24 -26.66 -11.26
CA ASN A 275 -8.18 -26.41 -12.35
C ASN A 275 -8.87 -25.06 -12.10
N THR A 276 -8.56 -24.07 -12.92
CA THR A 276 -9.15 -22.74 -12.82
C THR A 276 -10.02 -22.44 -14.03
N VAL A 277 -11.26 -22.03 -13.79
CA VAL A 277 -12.20 -21.58 -14.82
C VAL A 277 -12.44 -20.09 -14.67
N ILE A 278 -12.24 -19.36 -15.75
CA ILE A 278 -12.45 -17.91 -15.80
C ILE A 278 -13.70 -17.64 -16.61
N LEU A 279 -14.70 -17.03 -16.00
CA LEU A 279 -15.96 -16.63 -16.62
C LEU A 279 -15.89 -15.13 -16.92
N THR A 280 -16.13 -14.76 -18.18
CA THR A 280 -16.15 -13.35 -18.61
C THR A 280 -17.16 -13.12 -19.72
N ASN A 281 -17.50 -11.86 -19.99
CA ASN A 281 -18.24 -11.48 -21.18
C ASN A 281 -17.47 -11.91 -22.45
N HIS A 282 -18.16 -12.51 -23.41
CA HIS A 282 -17.57 -12.90 -24.69
C HIS A 282 -16.86 -11.76 -25.42
N ALA A 283 -17.33 -10.51 -25.28
CA ALA A 283 -16.68 -9.34 -25.87
C ALA A 283 -15.25 -9.12 -25.37
N LYS A 284 -14.92 -9.55 -24.15
CA LYS A 284 -13.59 -9.41 -23.53
C LYS A 284 -12.77 -10.70 -23.56
N PHE A 285 -13.28 -11.74 -24.21
CA PHE A 285 -12.60 -13.04 -24.30
C PHE A 285 -11.20 -12.91 -24.89
N ASP A 286 -11.03 -12.18 -25.99
CA ASP A 286 -9.73 -12.06 -26.66
C ASP A 286 -8.72 -11.29 -25.81
N LYS A 287 -9.16 -10.26 -25.08
CA LYS A 287 -8.34 -9.49 -24.12
C LYS A 287 -7.80 -10.38 -23.00
N TYR A 288 -8.67 -11.13 -22.33
CA TYR A 288 -8.22 -12.03 -21.25
C TYR A 288 -7.44 -13.23 -21.77
N SER A 289 -7.74 -13.68 -22.99
CA SER A 289 -6.98 -14.74 -23.68
C SER A 289 -5.54 -14.31 -23.96
N SER A 290 -5.31 -13.04 -24.33
CA SER A 290 -3.95 -12.53 -24.52
C SER A 290 -3.18 -12.49 -23.20
N PHE A 291 -3.78 -12.01 -22.11
CA PHE A 291 -3.12 -11.95 -20.79
C PHE A 291 -2.70 -13.33 -20.25
N ILE A 292 -3.46 -14.39 -20.54
CA ILE A 292 -3.09 -15.75 -20.16
C ILE A 292 -1.90 -16.25 -20.97
N LYS A 293 -1.88 -15.97 -22.28
CA LYS A 293 -0.87 -16.49 -23.21
C LYS A 293 0.46 -15.78 -23.06
N GLU A 294 0.42 -14.47 -22.93
CA GLU A 294 1.58 -13.61 -22.82
C GLU A 294 1.33 -12.63 -21.67
N PRO A 295 2.22 -12.59 -20.65
CA PRO A 295 2.09 -11.56 -19.65
C PRO A 295 2.20 -10.19 -20.33
N PRO A 296 1.40 -9.20 -19.90
CA PRO A 296 1.58 -7.83 -20.35
C PRO A 296 3.03 -7.36 -20.12
N PRO A 297 3.51 -6.40 -20.94
CA PRO A 297 4.81 -5.80 -20.70
C PRO A 297 4.74 -5.02 -19.39
N LEU A 298 5.62 -5.37 -18.44
CA LEU A 298 5.79 -4.59 -17.22
C LEU A 298 6.33 -3.20 -17.60
N GLU A 299 5.53 -2.17 -17.43
CA GLU A 299 5.88 -0.76 -17.68
C GLU A 299 5.88 0.02 -16.36
N SER A 300 6.69 1.07 -16.24
CA SER A 300 6.69 1.95 -15.06
C SER A 300 6.03 3.28 -15.39
N ASP A 301 5.16 3.73 -14.51
CA ASP A 301 4.48 5.04 -14.61
C ASP A 301 5.13 6.10 -13.71
N ILE A 302 6.46 6.04 -13.56
CA ILE A 302 7.21 6.98 -12.70
C ILE A 302 7.01 8.45 -13.08
N LEU A 303 6.66 8.70 -14.35
CA LEU A 303 6.42 10.04 -14.89
C LEU A 303 5.00 10.57 -14.68
N SER A 304 4.13 9.83 -13.98
CA SER A 304 2.82 10.35 -13.55
C SER A 304 2.94 11.40 -12.44
N THR A 305 3.92 11.26 -11.53
CA THR A 305 4.18 12.22 -10.44
C THR A 305 5.67 12.58 -10.27
N PRO A 306 6.37 13.13 -11.29
CA PRO A 306 7.78 13.47 -11.20
C PRO A 306 8.15 14.41 -10.04
N PRO A 307 7.37 15.48 -9.73
CA PRO A 307 7.71 16.41 -8.65
C PRO A 307 7.84 15.75 -7.29
N ASP A 308 6.92 14.83 -6.97
CA ASP A 308 6.87 14.19 -5.65
C ASP A 308 8.06 13.28 -5.42
N LEU A 309 8.43 12.52 -6.46
CA LEU A 309 9.60 11.64 -6.42
C LEU A 309 10.89 12.42 -6.33
N LEU A 310 11.07 13.42 -7.19
CA LEU A 310 12.29 14.21 -7.20
C LEU A 310 12.45 14.98 -5.89
N ASN A 311 11.36 15.56 -5.36
CA ASN A 311 11.37 16.19 -4.04
C ASN A 311 11.72 15.19 -2.93
N THR A 312 11.22 13.95 -3.02
CA THR A 312 11.55 12.88 -2.08
C THR A 312 13.05 12.59 -2.11
N GLU A 313 13.64 12.36 -3.28
CA GLU A 313 15.08 12.07 -3.39
C GLU A 313 15.97 13.24 -2.95
N ILE A 314 15.55 14.48 -3.21
CA ILE A 314 16.24 15.68 -2.71
C ILE A 314 16.11 15.79 -1.19
N SER A 315 14.92 15.53 -0.63
CA SER A 315 14.65 15.58 0.82
C SER A 315 15.42 14.51 1.59
N LEU A 316 15.60 13.34 0.99
CA LEU A 316 16.41 12.25 1.52
C LEU A 316 17.93 12.52 1.40
N GLY A 317 18.32 13.43 0.50
CA GLY A 317 19.73 13.77 0.25
C GLY A 317 20.42 12.90 -0.80
N ASN A 318 19.67 12.06 -1.53
CA ASN A 318 20.21 11.23 -2.62
C ASN A 318 20.47 12.06 -3.89
N VAL A 319 19.72 13.14 -4.06
CA VAL A 319 19.87 14.10 -5.17
C VAL A 319 20.26 15.45 -4.61
N THR A 320 21.45 15.92 -4.97
CA THR A 320 22.04 17.19 -4.47
C THR A 320 22.47 18.12 -5.60
N SER A 321 22.49 17.64 -6.84
CA SER A 321 22.87 18.40 -8.04
C SER A 321 22.04 17.98 -9.25
N LEU A 322 22.01 18.80 -10.30
CA LEU A 322 21.36 18.45 -11.57
C LEU A 322 21.91 17.12 -12.13
N LYS A 323 23.24 16.94 -12.06
CA LYS A 323 23.89 15.71 -12.50
C LYS A 323 23.41 14.48 -11.73
N SER A 324 23.25 14.59 -10.41
CA SER A 324 22.73 13.50 -9.59
C SER A 324 21.25 13.19 -9.89
N ALA A 325 20.45 14.23 -10.20
CA ALA A 325 19.05 14.07 -10.58
C ALA A 325 18.90 13.31 -11.91
N CYS A 326 19.70 13.67 -12.91
CA CYS A 326 19.75 12.95 -14.18
C CYS A 326 20.23 11.50 -13.99
N LYS A 327 21.28 11.29 -13.17
CA LYS A 327 21.76 9.94 -12.83
C LYS A 327 20.69 9.09 -12.12
N TRP A 328 19.89 9.72 -11.26
CA TRP A 328 18.75 9.06 -10.63
C TRP A 328 17.71 8.63 -11.65
N LEU A 329 17.22 9.53 -12.50
CA LEU A 329 16.20 9.17 -13.49
C LEU A 329 16.69 8.09 -14.46
N THR A 330 17.95 8.13 -14.90
CA THR A 330 18.53 7.10 -15.79
C THR A 330 18.75 5.75 -15.11
N SER A 331 18.71 5.70 -13.77
CA SER A 331 18.78 4.46 -12.99
C SER A 331 17.44 3.77 -12.76
N THR A 332 16.34 4.33 -13.27
CA THR A 332 14.96 3.82 -13.12
C THR A 332 14.64 2.72 -14.14
N TYR A 333 13.63 1.91 -13.82
CA TYR A 333 13.08 0.91 -14.71
C TYR A 333 12.39 1.56 -15.91
N TRP A 334 11.70 2.68 -15.69
CA TRP A 334 11.17 3.52 -16.77
C TRP A 334 12.22 3.84 -17.85
N TYR A 335 13.42 4.27 -17.44
CA TYR A 335 14.49 4.60 -18.39
C TYR A 335 14.93 3.40 -19.22
N VAL A 336 15.08 2.23 -18.58
CA VAL A 336 15.38 0.97 -19.29
C VAL A 336 14.28 0.66 -20.31
N CYS A 337 13.01 0.79 -19.93
CA CYS A 337 11.88 0.56 -20.83
C CYS A 337 11.91 1.47 -22.07
N VAL A 338 12.13 2.77 -21.87
CA VAL A 338 12.19 3.75 -22.97
C VAL A 338 13.38 3.48 -23.87
N LYS A 339 14.56 3.23 -23.30
CA LYS A 339 15.79 2.91 -24.03
C LYS A 339 15.62 1.66 -24.90
N SER A 340 15.09 0.56 -24.36
CA SER A 340 14.89 -0.67 -25.14
C SER A 340 13.87 -0.48 -26.26
N THR A 341 12.77 0.25 -26.00
CA THR A 341 11.76 0.54 -27.04
C THR A 341 12.35 1.40 -28.16
N SER A 342 13.10 2.45 -27.81
CA SER A 342 13.84 3.32 -28.73
C SER A 342 14.80 2.53 -29.65
N GLN A 343 15.54 1.56 -29.11
CA GLN A 343 16.44 0.71 -29.91
C GLN A 343 15.74 -0.23 -30.91
N THR A 344 14.49 -0.64 -30.62
CA THR A 344 13.73 -1.50 -31.55
C THR A 344 13.17 -0.75 -32.76
N VAL A 345 12.94 0.55 -32.62
CA VAL A 345 12.49 1.43 -33.70
C VAL A 345 13.75 2.01 -34.35
N LYS A 346 14.25 1.38 -35.43
CA LYS A 346 15.49 1.76 -36.13
C LYS A 346 15.70 3.30 -36.24
N GLY A 347 16.58 3.86 -35.40
CA GLY A 347 17.04 5.26 -35.47
C GLY A 347 17.96 5.62 -34.29
N ASP A 348 18.77 6.68 -34.44
CA ASP A 348 19.75 7.22 -33.47
C ASP A 348 19.08 7.87 -32.22
N TYR A 349 17.98 7.30 -31.75
CA TYR A 349 17.15 7.83 -30.68
C TYR A 349 17.79 7.78 -29.28
N PHE A 350 19.02 7.29 -29.12
CA PHE A 350 19.65 7.21 -27.79
C PHE A 350 19.99 8.59 -27.23
N GLU A 351 20.55 9.48 -28.05
CA GLU A 351 20.78 10.88 -27.66
C GLU A 351 19.44 11.56 -27.33
N GLU A 352 18.38 11.24 -28.08
CA GLU A 352 17.03 11.79 -27.83
C GLU A 352 16.46 11.34 -26.47
N VAL A 353 16.71 10.10 -26.02
CA VAL A 353 16.19 9.61 -24.72
C VAL A 353 16.88 10.28 -23.53
N GLU A 354 18.20 10.49 -23.59
CA GLU A 354 18.90 11.25 -22.55
C GLU A 354 18.47 12.72 -22.53
N GLU A 355 18.25 13.34 -23.69
CA GLU A 355 17.71 14.69 -23.80
C GLU A 355 16.32 14.82 -23.16
N VAL A 356 15.42 13.86 -23.42
CA VAL A 356 14.09 13.81 -22.81
C VAL A 356 14.18 13.64 -21.29
N ALA A 357 15.03 12.74 -20.79
CA ALA A 357 15.24 12.57 -19.36
C ALA A 357 15.74 13.87 -18.70
N ASN A 358 16.68 14.55 -19.35
CA ASN A 358 17.20 15.84 -18.89
C ASN A 358 16.12 16.93 -18.90
N SER A 359 15.28 17.00 -19.93
CA SER A 359 14.20 17.99 -20.00
C SER A 359 13.17 17.78 -18.90
N VAL A 360 12.78 16.53 -18.64
CA VAL A 360 11.85 16.16 -17.55
C VAL A 360 12.39 16.63 -16.20
N ILE A 361 13.67 16.35 -15.90
CA ILE A 361 14.30 16.80 -14.66
C ILE A 361 14.31 18.32 -14.54
N LEU A 362 14.69 19.03 -15.61
CA LEU A 362 14.76 20.49 -15.60
C LEU A 362 13.39 21.13 -15.38
N ASP A 363 12.35 20.65 -16.05
CA ASP A 363 11.00 21.20 -15.91
C ASP A 363 10.40 20.86 -14.54
N THR A 364 10.65 19.67 -14.02
CA THR A 364 10.26 19.26 -12.66
C THR A 364 10.96 20.13 -11.60
N LEU A 365 12.27 20.39 -11.75
CA LEU A 365 13.00 21.26 -10.83
C LEU A 365 12.47 22.69 -10.84
N LYS A 366 12.16 23.25 -12.02
CA LYS A 366 11.55 24.58 -12.12
C LYS A 366 10.22 24.65 -11.36
N LEU A 367 9.39 23.60 -11.47
CA LEU A 367 8.11 23.50 -10.77
C LEU A 367 8.28 23.39 -9.25
N LEU A 368 9.23 22.59 -8.77
CA LEU A 368 9.52 22.48 -7.34
C LEU A 368 10.09 23.77 -6.75
N LEU A 369 10.90 24.50 -7.53
CA LEU A 369 11.45 25.80 -7.13
C LEU A 369 10.35 26.87 -7.04
N SER A 370 9.46 26.96 -8.04
CA SER A 370 8.35 27.91 -8.02
C SER A 370 7.34 27.60 -6.92
N SER A 371 7.20 26.33 -6.55
CA SER A 371 6.35 25.86 -5.45
C SER A 371 6.97 26.04 -4.06
N GLY A 372 8.26 26.36 -3.97
CA GLY A 372 8.96 26.55 -2.69
C GLY A 372 9.33 25.28 -1.94
N LEU A 373 9.25 24.10 -2.58
CA LEU A 373 9.61 22.81 -1.98
C LEU A 373 11.13 22.56 -2.03
N VAL A 374 11.81 23.15 -3.01
CA VAL A 374 13.27 23.00 -3.21
C VAL A 374 13.92 24.38 -3.22
N LYS A 375 15.19 24.44 -2.80
CA LYS A 375 16.08 25.59 -2.94
C LYS A 375 17.23 25.24 -3.86
N TYR A 376 17.63 26.24 -4.64
CA TYR A 376 18.74 26.16 -5.58
C TYR A 376 19.72 27.30 -5.28
N THR A 377 20.82 27.00 -4.60
CA THR A 377 21.81 28.01 -4.22
C THR A 377 22.89 28.16 -5.30
N SER A 378 23.32 27.04 -5.88
CA SER A 378 24.34 26.97 -6.94
C SER A 378 24.14 25.74 -7.84
N LEU A 379 24.93 25.59 -8.92
CA LEU A 379 24.83 24.48 -9.88
C LEU A 379 24.89 23.07 -9.25
N ASP A 380 25.57 22.95 -8.12
CA ASP A 380 25.77 21.69 -7.38
C ASP A 380 25.16 21.70 -5.98
N ASP A 381 24.25 22.64 -5.69
CA ASP A 381 23.62 22.77 -4.36
C ASP A 381 22.10 22.90 -4.48
N ILE A 382 21.48 21.74 -4.71
CA ILE A 382 20.04 21.51 -4.65
C ILE A 382 19.72 20.94 -3.26
N SER A 383 18.83 21.60 -2.53
CA SER A 383 18.41 21.16 -1.20
C SER A 383 16.92 21.30 -0.99
N SER A 384 16.35 20.43 -0.16
CA SER A 384 14.92 20.48 0.19
C SER A 384 14.64 21.63 1.16
N THR A 385 13.49 22.28 1.03
CA THR A 385 12.99 23.22 2.04
C THR A 385 12.29 22.48 3.18
N GLU A 386 11.89 23.20 4.22
CA GLU A 386 11.03 22.62 5.25
C GLU A 386 9.71 22.11 4.67
N LEU A 387 9.14 22.79 3.66
CA LEU A 387 7.94 22.32 2.95
C LEU A 387 8.21 21.04 2.16
N GLY A 388 9.33 20.97 1.43
CA GLY A 388 9.73 19.76 0.71
C GLY A 388 9.94 18.58 1.65
N SER A 389 10.58 18.81 2.81
CA SER A 389 10.76 17.79 3.84
C SER A 389 9.45 17.35 4.50
N ILE A 390 8.47 18.25 4.64
CA ILE A 390 7.13 17.93 5.15
C ILE A 390 6.39 17.05 4.13
N ALA A 391 6.42 17.41 2.85
CA ALA A 391 5.85 16.61 1.77
C ALA A 391 6.42 15.18 1.77
N CYS A 392 7.75 15.06 1.83
CA CYS A 392 8.45 13.78 1.89
C CYS A 392 8.08 12.97 3.14
N SER A 393 8.17 13.56 4.35
CA SER A 393 7.96 12.83 5.61
C SER A 393 6.53 12.35 5.82
N HIS A 394 5.56 13.01 5.19
CA HIS A 394 4.14 12.63 5.26
C HIS A 394 3.63 11.99 3.96
N SER A 395 4.51 11.70 2.99
CA SER A 395 4.21 11.15 1.66
C SER A 395 3.11 11.91 0.88
N LEU A 396 2.98 13.21 1.09
CA LEU A 396 1.96 14.05 0.44
C LEU A 396 2.47 14.56 -0.91
N SER A 397 1.57 14.76 -1.87
CA SER A 397 1.94 15.41 -3.14
C SER A 397 2.33 16.87 -2.93
N TYR A 398 3.12 17.40 -3.86
CA TYR A 398 3.53 18.78 -3.88
C TYR A 398 2.32 19.72 -3.97
N GLU A 399 1.29 19.36 -4.74
CA GLU A 399 0.05 20.15 -4.89
C GLU A 399 -0.66 20.29 -3.55
N ASN A 400 -0.74 19.19 -2.80
CA ASN A 400 -1.35 19.18 -1.49
C ASN A 400 -0.57 20.07 -0.51
N VAL A 401 0.75 19.95 -0.45
CA VAL A 401 1.55 20.77 0.48
C VAL A 401 1.50 22.24 0.12
N VAL A 402 1.50 22.58 -1.16
CA VAL A 402 1.30 23.96 -1.64
C VAL A 402 -0.08 24.48 -1.25
N PHE A 403 -1.14 23.68 -1.42
CA PHE A 403 -2.50 24.02 -0.99
C PHE A 403 -2.56 24.31 0.51
N LEU A 404 -1.99 23.43 1.34
CA LEU A 404 -1.94 23.60 2.79
C LEU A 404 -1.14 24.85 3.16
N ASP A 405 0.01 25.10 2.53
CA ASP A 405 0.84 26.27 2.81
C ASP A 405 0.13 27.58 2.45
N ASN A 406 -0.55 27.64 1.31
CA ASN A 406 -1.29 28.81 0.85
C ASN A 406 -2.47 29.14 1.77
N ILE A 407 -3.31 28.15 2.10
CA ILE A 407 -4.42 28.35 3.03
C ILE A 407 -3.92 28.77 4.41
N SER A 408 -2.80 28.20 4.86
CA SER A 408 -2.20 28.59 6.14
C SER A 408 -1.70 30.04 6.12
N LYS A 409 -1.20 30.56 4.99
CA LYS A 409 -0.85 31.98 4.85
C LYS A 409 -2.11 32.86 4.90
N GLU A 410 -3.18 32.45 4.22
CA GLU A 410 -4.46 33.17 4.24
C GLU A 410 -5.06 33.22 5.65
N ALA A 411 -5.09 32.09 6.36
CA ALA A 411 -5.58 31.99 7.73
C ALA A 411 -4.86 32.97 8.66
N HIS A 412 -3.54 33.07 8.54
CA HIS A 412 -2.73 34.01 9.30
C HIS A 412 -3.07 35.47 8.97
N THR A 413 -3.34 35.79 7.70
CA THR A 413 -3.74 37.16 7.30
C THR A 413 -5.13 37.55 7.80
N VAL A 414 -6.07 36.60 7.88
CA VAL A 414 -7.45 36.85 8.31
C VAL A 414 -7.62 36.70 9.83
N GLY A 415 -6.68 36.02 10.51
CA GLY A 415 -6.73 35.74 11.94
C GLY A 415 -7.66 34.58 12.32
N ILE A 416 -7.90 33.63 11.40
CA ILE A 416 -8.72 32.44 11.66
C ILE A 416 -7.85 31.36 12.28
N ASN A 417 -8.28 30.81 13.41
CA ASN A 417 -7.45 29.90 14.19
C ASN A 417 -8.21 28.85 15.02
N ASP A 418 -9.36 28.40 14.53
CA ASP A 418 -10.19 27.42 15.22
C ASP A 418 -10.07 26.00 14.65
N LEU A 419 -10.53 25.02 15.43
CA LEU A 419 -10.53 23.61 15.04
C LEU A 419 -11.43 23.34 13.82
N ALA A 420 -12.52 24.10 13.68
CA ALA A 420 -13.45 23.97 12.57
C ALA A 420 -12.78 24.33 11.24
N PHE A 421 -11.99 25.41 11.20
CA PHE A 421 -11.19 25.76 10.03
C PHE A 421 -10.22 24.64 9.66
N ILE A 422 -9.46 24.10 10.61
CA ILE A 422 -8.49 23.02 10.32
C ILE A 422 -9.17 21.79 9.70
N LEU A 423 -10.32 21.39 10.24
CA LEU A 423 -11.10 20.29 9.67
C LEU A 423 -11.61 20.61 8.27
N ASP A 424 -12.08 21.84 8.03
CA ASP A 424 -12.48 22.29 6.71
C ASP A 424 -11.30 22.27 5.71
N VAL A 425 -10.10 22.69 6.11
CA VAL A 425 -8.90 22.59 5.27
C VAL A 425 -8.58 21.14 4.90
N ILE A 426 -8.65 20.22 5.88
CA ILE A 426 -8.42 18.79 5.63
C ILE A 426 -9.46 18.24 4.65
N CYS A 427 -10.73 18.58 4.82
CA CYS A 427 -11.82 18.13 3.95
C CYS A 427 -11.72 18.71 2.52
N ARG A 428 -11.13 19.90 2.36
CA ARG A 428 -10.92 20.53 1.04
C ARG A 428 -9.64 20.09 0.34
N SER A 429 -8.78 19.31 0.99
CA SER A 429 -7.54 18.82 0.38
C SER A 429 -7.83 17.86 -0.78
N PRO A 430 -7.14 18.01 -1.94
CA PRO A 430 -7.37 17.16 -3.11
C PRO A 430 -7.12 15.66 -2.88
N GLU A 431 -6.30 15.26 -1.90
CA GLU A 431 -6.06 13.84 -1.61
C GLU A 431 -7.01 13.25 -0.56
N PHE A 432 -7.90 14.06 0.02
CA PHE A 432 -8.80 13.58 1.07
C PHE A 432 -9.71 12.47 0.54
N SER A 433 -9.58 11.28 1.13
CA SER A 433 -10.30 10.07 0.70
C SER A 433 -10.66 9.16 1.86
N LYS A 434 -9.73 8.96 2.80
CA LYS A 434 -9.88 8.07 3.97
C LYS A 434 -9.30 8.72 5.24
N GLN A 435 -9.63 8.13 6.39
CA GLN A 435 -9.16 8.57 7.70
C GLN A 435 -7.62 8.62 7.81
N GLU A 436 -6.92 7.65 7.23
CA GLU A 436 -5.45 7.62 7.22
C GLU A 436 -4.86 8.86 6.53
N THR A 437 -5.44 9.28 5.40
CA THR A 437 -5.02 10.51 4.70
C THR A 437 -5.29 11.74 5.57
N ALA A 438 -6.43 11.78 6.26
CA ALA A 438 -6.76 12.87 7.18
C ALA A 438 -5.71 13.03 8.30
N GLN A 439 -5.25 11.92 8.88
CA GLN A 439 -4.19 11.91 9.90
C GLN A 439 -2.88 12.48 9.35
N ARG A 440 -2.47 12.05 8.15
CA ARG A 440 -1.26 12.54 7.47
C ARG A 440 -1.34 14.05 7.16
N LEU A 441 -2.49 14.52 6.67
CA LEU A 441 -2.76 15.93 6.41
C LEU A 441 -2.68 16.78 7.69
N ALA A 442 -3.31 16.32 8.78
CA ALA A 442 -3.27 17.03 10.06
C ALA A 442 -1.85 17.15 10.62
N ARG A 443 -1.05 16.08 10.51
CA ARG A 443 0.36 16.08 10.92
C ARG A 443 1.22 17.02 10.06
N ALA A 444 0.98 17.05 8.75
CA ALA A 444 1.66 17.97 7.85
C ALA A 444 1.30 19.44 8.16
N LEU A 445 0.02 19.75 8.38
CA LEU A 445 -0.44 21.08 8.81
C LEU A 445 0.24 21.52 10.11
N PHE A 446 0.31 20.64 11.11
CA PHE A 446 1.05 20.90 12.35
C PHE A 446 2.49 21.31 12.06
N LYS A 447 3.20 20.54 11.21
CA LYS A 447 4.60 20.84 10.86
C LYS A 447 4.74 22.15 10.07
N ILE A 448 3.79 22.49 9.20
CA ILE A 448 3.78 23.76 8.44
C ILE A 448 3.59 24.95 9.39
N HIS A 449 2.71 24.86 10.38
CA HIS A 449 2.55 25.95 11.35
C HIS A 449 3.73 26.03 12.33
N LEU A 450 4.33 24.89 12.67
CA LEU A 450 5.54 24.82 13.48
C LEU A 450 6.73 25.49 12.77
N SER A 451 6.91 25.31 11.46
CA SER A 451 7.95 26.00 10.68
C SER A 451 7.70 27.50 10.59
N LYS A 452 6.43 27.90 10.45
CA LYS A 452 5.98 29.31 10.46
C LYS A 452 6.05 29.98 11.83
N LYS A 453 6.42 29.25 12.88
CA LYS A 453 6.52 29.73 14.27
C LYS A 453 5.18 30.23 14.84
N ASP A 454 4.07 29.60 14.46
CA ASP A 454 2.72 29.90 14.96
C ASP A 454 2.32 28.87 16.02
N SER A 455 2.45 29.21 17.32
CA SER A 455 2.17 28.27 18.42
C SER A 455 0.72 27.87 18.52
N LEU A 456 -0.20 28.81 18.23
CA LEU A 456 -1.62 28.58 18.41
C LEU A 456 -2.13 27.62 17.33
N MET A 457 -1.84 27.90 16.06
CA MET A 457 -2.23 26.98 14.98
C MET A 457 -1.52 25.64 15.07
N ALA A 458 -0.22 25.62 15.43
CA ALA A 458 0.48 24.35 15.66
C ALA A 458 -0.19 23.52 16.76
N GLY A 459 -0.57 24.15 17.89
CA GLY A 459 -1.30 23.49 18.96
C GLY A 459 -2.64 22.90 18.49
N CYS A 460 -3.45 23.67 17.76
CA CYS A 460 -4.73 23.21 17.23
C CYS A 460 -4.59 22.08 16.20
N CYS A 461 -3.63 22.16 15.27
CA CYS A 461 -3.36 21.10 14.30
C CYS A 461 -2.90 19.81 15.00
N LEU A 462 -2.06 19.92 16.03
CA LEU A 462 -1.61 18.77 16.81
C LEU A 462 -2.77 18.12 17.57
N GLN A 463 -3.72 18.92 18.08
CA GLN A 463 -4.93 18.40 18.72
C GLN A 463 -5.79 17.62 17.72
N ILE A 464 -6.05 18.16 16.53
CA ILE A 464 -6.81 17.46 15.48
C ILE A 464 -6.10 16.16 15.05
N ALA A 465 -4.77 16.20 14.89
CA ALA A 465 -4.01 14.99 14.57
C ALA A 465 -4.25 13.88 15.61
N LYS A 466 -4.21 14.21 16.91
CA LYS A 466 -4.50 13.26 18.00
C LYS A 466 -5.94 12.76 17.97
N VAL A 467 -6.91 13.66 17.73
CA VAL A 467 -8.33 13.28 17.61
C VAL A 467 -8.56 12.28 16.48
N LEU A 468 -7.92 12.49 15.33
CA LEU A 468 -8.02 11.61 14.16
C LEU A 468 -7.32 10.25 14.39
N GLU A 469 -6.24 10.23 15.15
CA GLU A 469 -5.52 9.01 15.56
C GLU A 469 -6.29 8.18 16.59
N CYS A 470 -6.85 8.82 17.62
CA CYS A 470 -7.60 8.15 18.67
C CYS A 470 -9.07 7.88 18.28
N GLY A 471 -9.60 8.56 17.26
CA GLY A 471 -11.01 8.48 16.88
C GLY A 471 -11.98 9.11 17.89
N GLN A 472 -11.49 10.00 18.77
CA GLN A 472 -12.27 10.61 19.85
C GLN A 472 -11.92 12.10 20.01
N PHE A 473 -12.95 12.95 20.14
CA PHE A 473 -12.77 14.40 20.35
C PHE A 473 -12.35 14.76 21.77
N GLU A 474 -12.89 14.05 22.76
CA GLU A 474 -12.53 14.23 24.16
C GLU A 474 -11.44 13.24 24.54
N LEU A 475 -10.21 13.73 24.66
CA LEU A 475 -9.15 13.00 25.36
C LEU A 475 -9.50 13.02 26.86
N THR A 476 -10.36 12.10 27.30
CA THR A 476 -10.68 11.96 28.72
C THR A 476 -9.39 11.67 29.50
N LYS A 477 -9.30 12.18 30.74
CA LYS A 477 -8.17 11.90 31.62
C LYS A 477 -8.18 10.42 31.98
N GLU A 478 -7.47 9.63 31.20
CA GLU A 478 -7.19 8.22 31.45
C GLU A 478 -6.26 8.10 32.68
N PRO A 479 -6.43 7.06 33.51
CA PRO A 479 -5.66 6.87 34.75
C PRO A 479 -4.14 6.69 34.53
N HIS A 480 -3.69 6.60 33.28
CA HIS A 480 -2.30 6.36 32.90
C HIS A 480 -1.80 7.34 31.82
N GLN A 481 -2.42 8.51 31.70
CA GLN A 481 -1.96 9.54 30.78
C GLN A 481 -0.52 9.98 31.12
N PRO A 482 0.39 10.11 30.13
CA PRO A 482 1.74 10.62 30.38
C PRO A 482 1.72 12.05 30.92
N VAL A 483 2.35 12.27 32.07
CA VAL A 483 2.51 13.59 32.70
C VAL A 483 3.99 13.90 32.84
N LEU A 484 4.38 15.13 32.51
CA LEU A 484 5.75 15.61 32.63
C LEU A 484 5.79 16.83 33.55
N ILE A 485 6.78 16.87 34.44
CA ILE A 485 7.17 18.06 35.19
C ILE A 485 8.26 18.76 34.39
N VAL A 486 8.04 20.04 34.05
CA VAL A 486 8.99 20.84 33.28
C VAL A 486 9.42 22.03 34.12
N GLU A 487 10.71 22.10 34.40
CA GLU A 487 11.35 23.24 35.07
C GLU A 487 12.28 23.95 34.08
N ALA A 488 12.39 25.27 34.17
CA ALA A 488 13.23 26.06 33.28
C ALA A 488 14.09 27.05 34.06
N VAL A 489 15.38 27.08 33.74
CA VAL A 489 16.33 28.08 34.24
C VAL A 489 16.70 29.00 33.08
N VAL A 490 16.34 30.28 33.23
CA VAL A 490 16.59 31.32 32.23
C VAL A 490 17.82 32.13 32.64
N ARG A 491 18.79 32.28 31.73
CA ARG A 491 20.02 33.04 31.95
C ARG A 491 20.23 34.05 30.80
N PRO A 492 20.34 35.36 31.08
CA PRO A 492 20.70 36.33 30.05
C PRO A 492 22.17 36.11 29.64
N ILE A 493 22.41 35.91 28.34
CA ILE A 493 23.77 35.89 27.75
C ILE A 493 24.13 37.29 27.22
N GLY A 494 23.13 38.05 26.77
CA GLY A 494 23.29 39.43 26.31
C GLY A 494 21.96 40.18 26.30
N VAL A 495 21.95 41.39 25.77
CA VAL A 495 20.77 42.28 25.78
C VAL A 495 19.56 41.69 25.03
N LYS A 496 19.82 40.84 24.02
CA LYS A 496 18.78 40.21 23.18
C LYS A 496 18.87 38.68 23.14
N LEU A 497 19.68 38.06 24.01
CA LEU A 497 19.93 36.63 23.96
C LEU A 497 19.81 36.01 25.35
N PHE A 498 18.93 35.02 25.45
CA PHE A 498 18.71 34.24 26.66
C PHE A 498 19.10 32.79 26.39
N SER A 499 19.80 32.17 27.33
CA SER A 499 19.91 30.73 27.43
C SER A 499 18.78 30.23 28.33
N ILE A 500 18.00 29.27 27.83
CA ILE A 500 16.96 28.60 28.59
C ILE A 500 17.37 27.14 28.70
N THR A 501 17.63 26.68 29.92
CA THR A 501 17.90 25.27 30.21
C THR A 501 16.63 24.66 30.81
N THR A 502 16.05 23.69 30.12
CA THR A 502 14.84 22.97 30.56
C THR A 502 15.20 21.62 31.17
N TYR A 503 14.59 21.30 32.30
CA TYR A 503 14.66 20.01 32.97
C TYR A 503 13.30 19.36 32.86
N VAL A 504 13.24 18.17 32.27
CA VAL A 504 11.99 17.42 32.04
C VAL A 504 12.05 16.14 32.86
N THR A 505 11.09 15.97 33.76
CA THR A 505 10.99 14.79 34.64
C THR A 505 9.66 14.09 34.40
N PRO A 506 9.64 12.79 34.05
CA PRO A 506 8.41 12.04 33.89
C PRO A 506 7.74 11.79 35.25
N ASP A 507 6.44 12.12 35.34
CA ASP A 507 5.59 11.91 36.52
C ASP A 507 4.40 11.00 36.19
N PHE A 508 4.69 9.83 35.64
CA PHE A 508 3.69 8.81 35.34
C PHE A 508 4.29 7.41 35.49
N SER A 509 3.44 6.38 35.47
CA SER A 509 3.87 4.97 35.43
C SER A 509 3.69 4.43 34.02
N TRP A 510 4.72 3.76 33.50
CA TRP A 510 4.60 3.03 32.25
C TRP A 510 3.57 1.90 32.39
N GLN A 511 2.72 1.75 31.40
CA GLN A 511 1.71 0.69 31.34
C GLN A 511 1.71 0.05 29.96
N GLU A 512 1.88 -1.28 29.95
CA GLU A 512 1.83 -2.09 28.74
C GLU A 512 0.40 -2.13 28.19
N GLY A 513 0.27 -1.98 26.86
CA GLY A 513 -1.01 -1.92 26.18
C GLY A 513 -1.67 -0.54 26.16
N VAL A 514 -1.17 0.43 26.93
CA VAL A 514 -1.60 1.84 26.85
C VAL A 514 -0.51 2.72 26.23
N HIS A 515 0.71 2.58 26.71
CA HIS A 515 1.87 3.24 26.13
C HIS A 515 2.45 2.40 24.99
N SER A 516 3.28 3.02 24.16
CA SER A 516 4.03 2.28 23.15
C SER A 516 4.93 1.21 23.79
N ASP A 517 5.45 0.29 22.99
CA ASP A 517 6.29 -0.80 23.49
C ASP A 517 7.60 -0.31 24.13
N SER A 518 8.12 0.83 23.67
CA SER A 518 9.47 1.28 24.03
C SER A 518 9.60 2.77 24.35
N GLU A 519 8.87 3.67 23.71
CA GLU A 519 9.13 5.11 23.74
C GLU A 519 7.87 5.98 23.61
N GLU A 520 7.75 7.01 24.43
CA GLU A 520 6.72 8.04 24.31
C GLU A 520 7.31 9.34 23.76
N CYS A 521 6.58 10.00 22.86
CA CYS A 521 7.09 11.10 22.05
C CYS A 521 6.46 12.44 22.44
N PHE A 522 7.30 13.46 22.64
CA PHE A 522 6.86 14.77 23.12
C PHE A 522 7.43 15.92 22.29
N TRP A 523 6.64 16.99 22.20
CA TRP A 523 7.07 18.29 21.68
C TRP A 523 7.18 19.28 22.85
N LEU A 524 8.30 19.98 22.91
CA LEU A 524 8.53 21.09 23.82
C LEU A 524 8.80 22.34 22.98
N TRP A 525 8.09 23.44 23.23
CA TRP A 525 8.40 24.71 22.58
C TRP A 525 8.32 25.87 23.56
N ILE A 526 9.01 26.95 23.18
CA ILE A 526 9.07 28.21 23.91
C ILE A 526 8.37 29.24 23.04
N GLU A 527 7.29 29.80 23.56
CA GLU A 527 6.46 30.78 22.85
C GLU A 527 6.43 32.13 23.57
N ASP A 528 6.16 33.19 22.81
CA ASP A 528 5.77 34.48 23.36
C ASP A 528 4.31 34.41 23.86
N SER A 529 4.07 35.01 25.02
CA SER A 529 2.74 35.01 25.65
C SER A 529 1.69 35.84 24.91
N ALA A 530 2.11 36.87 24.18
CA ALA A 530 1.26 37.88 23.55
C ALA A 530 0.98 37.59 22.07
N ASP A 531 2.02 37.44 21.25
CA ASP A 531 1.86 37.23 19.80
C ASP A 531 1.85 35.75 19.37
N LYS A 532 2.04 34.84 20.33
CA LYS A 532 2.03 33.39 20.10
C LYS A 532 3.10 32.93 19.12
N HIS A 533 4.18 33.70 18.99
CA HIS A 533 5.34 33.31 18.19
C HIS A 533 6.19 32.24 18.90
N ILE A 534 6.58 31.20 18.16
CA ILE A 534 7.49 30.16 18.66
C ILE A 534 8.95 30.60 18.47
N TYR A 535 9.69 30.79 19.56
CA TYR A 535 11.13 31.08 19.49
C TYR A 535 11.97 29.83 19.24
N ASN A 536 11.61 28.72 19.90
CA ASN A 536 12.34 27.46 19.78
C ASN A 536 11.39 26.29 20.04
N HIS A 537 11.62 25.16 19.37
CA HIS A 537 10.92 23.91 19.63
C HIS A 537 11.88 22.71 19.54
N THR A 538 11.58 21.65 20.28
CA THR A 538 12.36 20.43 20.32
C THR A 538 11.42 19.24 20.39
N TYR A 539 11.73 18.22 19.60
CA TYR A 539 11.11 16.91 19.70
C TYR A 539 12.02 16.00 20.51
N PHE A 540 11.46 15.25 21.46
CA PHE A 540 12.22 14.30 22.25
C PHE A 540 11.39 13.05 22.55
N GLN A 541 12.09 11.95 22.81
CA GLN A 541 11.50 10.65 23.12
C GLN A 541 11.92 10.24 24.52
N LEU A 542 10.96 9.74 25.30
CA LEU A 542 11.18 9.16 26.61
C LEU A 542 11.01 7.65 26.52
N SER A 543 12.09 6.92 26.72
CA SER A 543 12.07 5.47 26.74
C SER A 543 11.46 4.91 28.02
N LYS A 544 10.87 3.72 27.93
CA LYS A 544 10.37 2.93 29.08
C LYS A 544 11.40 2.84 30.20
N GLN A 545 12.67 2.63 29.85
CA GLN A 545 13.76 2.53 30.83
C GLN A 545 13.99 3.84 31.58
N GLN A 546 13.92 4.99 30.90
CA GLN A 546 14.07 6.31 31.53
C GLN A 546 12.90 6.63 32.47
N VAL A 547 11.69 6.22 32.14
CA VAL A 547 10.51 6.43 33.00
C VAL A 547 10.58 5.54 34.24
N ILE A 548 11.02 4.29 34.08
CA ILE A 548 11.12 3.34 35.20
C ILE A 548 12.28 3.69 36.13
N SER A 549 13.42 4.16 35.62
CA SER A 549 14.63 4.39 36.42
C SER A 549 14.58 5.61 37.34
N ILE A 550 13.62 6.52 37.12
CA ILE A 550 13.44 7.75 37.90
C ILE A 550 12.58 7.50 39.16
N LYS A 551 11.87 6.36 39.22
CA LYS A 551 11.19 5.87 40.43
C LYS A 551 12.08 4.85 41.15
#